data_AF-A0A935FRW8-F1
#
_entry.id   AF-A0A935FRW8-F1
#
_cell.length_a   1.000
_cell.length_b   1.000
_cell.length_c   1.000
_cell.angle_alpha   90.00
_cell.angle_beta   90.00
_cell.angle_gamma   90.00
#
_symmetry.space_group_name_H-M   'P 1'
#
loop_
_entity.id
_entity.type
_entity.pdbx_description
1 polymer ?
#
loop_
_entity_poly.entity_id
_entity_poly.type
_entity_poly.pdbx_seq_one_letter_code
_entity_poly.pdbx_strand_id
1 'polypeptide(L)'
;MATIFWALVIMSTGLLFESETNPAVDFALKIQSLIYGGLLGVFLIGVFMKSADLKTAMTSYTLAILVLVLLFVLPKFGVMPALNLTWFTFFGVVISFITAFVMIQFRKAS
;
A
#
# COMPACT_ATOMS: atom_id res chain seq x y z
N MET A 1 -3.88 -15.05 28.77
CA MET A 1 -5.07 -15.82 28.32
C MET A 1 -5.67 -15.30 27.02
N ALA A 2 -6.01 -14.00 26.89
CA ALA A 2 -6.68 -13.48 25.68
C ALA A 2 -5.88 -13.65 24.36
N THR A 3 -4.55 -13.56 24.39
CA THR A 3 -3.70 -13.72 23.18
C THR A 3 -3.70 -15.15 22.63
N ILE A 4 -3.72 -16.15 23.52
CA ILE A 4 -3.80 -17.57 23.13
C ILE A 4 -5.15 -17.88 22.48
N PHE A 5 -6.23 -17.32 23.03
CA PHE A 5 -7.57 -17.45 22.44
C PHE A 5 -7.61 -16.91 21.00
N TRP A 6 -7.13 -15.67 20.79
CA TRP A 6 -7.07 -15.09 19.44
C TRP A 6 -6.12 -15.82 18.50
N ALA A 7 -4.97 -16.29 18.98
CA ALA A 7 -4.05 -17.09 18.17
C ALA A 7 -4.72 -18.37 17.66
N LEU A 8 -5.50 -19.05 18.51
CA LEU A 8 -6.21 -20.27 18.15
C LEU A 8 -7.32 -20.00 17.12
N VAL A 9 -8.07 -18.89 17.29
CA VAL A 9 -9.08 -18.43 16.32
C VAL A 9 -8.46 -18.14 14.96
N ILE A 10 -7.32 -17.45 14.90
CA ILE A 10 -6.67 -17.11 13.63
C ILE A 10 -6.09 -18.37 12.96
N MET A 11 -5.45 -19.25 13.74
CA MET A 11 -4.90 -20.52 13.22
C MET A 11 -6.00 -21.43 12.65
N SER A 12 -7.10 -21.63 13.37
CA SER A 12 -8.20 -22.47 12.89
C SER A 12 -8.83 -21.91 11.62
N THR A 13 -9.01 -20.58 11.57
CA THR A 13 -9.51 -19.89 10.38
C THR A 13 -8.57 -20.08 9.19
N GLY A 14 -7.25 -19.98 9.38
CA GLY A 14 -6.26 -20.22 8.31
C GLY A 14 -6.32 -21.64 7.74
N LEU A 15 -6.44 -22.65 8.61
CA LEU A 15 -6.55 -24.05 8.21
C LEU A 15 -7.84 -24.36 7.43
N LEU A 16 -8.95 -23.69 7.78
CA LEU A 16 -10.23 -23.85 7.08
C LEU A 16 -10.22 -23.27 5.66
N PHE A 17 -9.36 -22.30 5.37
CA PHE A 17 -9.27 -21.63 4.08
C PHE A 17 -8.08 -22.07 3.22
N GLU A 18 -7.28 -23.03 3.68
CA GLU A 18 -6.09 -23.52 2.96
C GLU A 18 -6.45 -24.22 1.63
N SER A 19 -7.62 -24.87 1.56
CA SER A 19 -8.11 -25.57 0.37
C SER A 19 -8.80 -24.68 -0.67
N GLU A 20 -9.06 -23.42 -0.36
CA GLU A 20 -9.74 -22.48 -1.26
C GLU A 20 -8.77 -21.91 -2.30
N THR A 21 -9.13 -22.02 -3.59
CA THR A 21 -8.33 -21.51 -4.72
C THR A 21 -8.16 -19.98 -4.74
N ASN A 22 -8.97 -19.22 -3.98
CA ASN A 22 -8.82 -17.77 -3.77
C ASN A 22 -9.36 -17.38 -2.38
N PRO A 23 -8.56 -17.55 -1.31
CA PRO A 23 -8.99 -17.22 0.04
C PRO A 23 -9.30 -15.73 0.17
N ALA A 24 -10.39 -15.38 0.85
CA ALA A 24 -10.73 -13.98 1.15
C ALA A 24 -9.60 -13.26 1.92
N VAL A 25 -8.82 -14.00 2.71
CA VAL A 25 -7.66 -13.51 3.46
C VAL A 25 -6.57 -12.98 2.53
N ASP A 26 -6.25 -13.67 1.43
CA ASP A 26 -5.25 -13.22 0.47
C ASP A 26 -5.69 -11.91 -0.20
N PHE A 27 -6.98 -11.78 -0.50
CA PHE A 27 -7.53 -10.53 -1.03
C PHE A 27 -7.45 -9.39 -0.01
N ALA A 28 -7.78 -9.66 1.26
CA ALA A 28 -7.67 -8.67 2.34
C ALA A 28 -6.21 -8.20 2.55
N LEU A 29 -5.24 -9.13 2.51
CA LEU A 29 -3.82 -8.80 2.62
C LEU A 29 -3.35 -7.92 1.46
N LYS A 30 -3.80 -8.20 0.23
CA LYS A 30 -3.49 -7.35 -0.94
C LYS A 30 -4.01 -5.92 -0.76
N ILE A 31 -5.25 -5.76 -0.28
CA ILE A 31 -5.82 -4.44 0.01
C ILE A 31 -5.06 -3.74 1.13
N GLN A 32 -4.71 -4.45 2.21
CA GLN A 32 -3.95 -3.88 3.32
C GLN A 32 -2.57 -3.40 2.86
N SER A 33 -1.83 -4.19 2.08
CA SER A 33 -0.53 -3.79 1.54
C SER A 33 -0.60 -2.54 0.66
N LEU A 34 -1.70 -2.37 -0.08
CA LEU A 34 -1.96 -1.17 -0.88
C LEU A 34 -1.97 0.10 -0.01
N ILE A 35 -2.69 0.04 1.12
CA ILE A 35 -2.88 1.18 2.04
C ILE A 35 -1.61 1.41 2.84
N TYR A 36 -1.01 0.34 3.39
CA TYR A 36 0.20 0.43 4.20
C TYR A 36 1.41 0.91 3.39
N GLY A 37 1.53 0.58 2.11
CA GLY A 37 2.58 1.11 1.23
C GLY A 37 2.55 2.63 1.10
N GLY A 38 1.35 3.21 0.91
CA GLY A 38 1.17 4.66 0.87
C GLY A 38 1.45 5.33 2.22
N LEU A 39 0.97 4.75 3.32
CA LEU A 39 1.21 5.29 4.67
C LEU A 39 2.69 5.28 5.02
N LEU A 40 3.40 4.18 4.74
CA LEU A 40 4.85 4.09 4.93
C LEU A 40 5.59 5.13 4.09
N GLY A 41 5.21 5.33 2.83
CA GLY A 41 5.81 6.35 1.96
C GLY A 41 5.67 7.75 2.54
N VAL A 42 4.47 8.12 2.99
CA VAL A 42 4.19 9.43 3.61
C VAL A 42 4.91 9.61 4.93
N PHE A 43 4.97 8.56 5.75
CA PHE A 43 5.75 8.55 6.98
C PHE A 43 7.24 8.83 6.71
N LEU A 44 7.82 8.14 5.71
CA LEU A 44 9.22 8.36 5.31
C LEU A 44 9.44 9.78 4.80
N ILE A 45 8.51 10.35 4.02
CA ILE A 45 8.58 11.75 3.59
C ILE A 45 8.60 12.69 4.79
N GLY A 46 7.75 12.47 5.80
CA GLY A 46 7.76 13.28 7.03
C GLY A 46 9.06 13.18 7.82
N VAL A 47 9.72 12.02 7.80
CA VAL A 47 11.02 11.80 8.47
C VAL A 47 12.19 12.43 7.69
N PHE A 48 12.24 12.23 6.36
CA PHE A 48 13.38 12.64 5.53
C PHE A 48 13.27 14.06 4.97
N MET A 49 12.06 14.58 4.77
CA MET A 49 11.81 15.85 4.10
C MET A 49 11.24 16.87 5.09
N LYS A 50 12.11 17.70 5.67
CA LYS A 50 11.74 18.76 6.63
C LYS A 50 10.76 19.81 6.08
N SER A 51 10.60 19.86 4.75
CA SER A 51 9.69 20.77 4.04
C SER A 51 8.34 20.13 3.67
N ALA A 52 8.10 18.86 4.04
CA ALA A 52 6.86 18.18 3.73
C ALA A 52 5.71 18.75 4.57
N ASP A 53 4.84 19.50 3.91
CA ASP A 53 3.63 20.06 4.50
C ASP A 53 2.52 19.02 4.58
N LEU A 54 1.52 19.25 5.43
CA LEU A 54 0.34 18.37 5.53
C LEU A 54 -0.35 18.18 4.18
N LYS A 55 -0.45 19.25 3.39
CA LYS A 55 -1.03 19.20 2.04
C LYS A 55 -0.24 18.27 1.10
N THR A 56 1.09 18.36 1.12
CA THR A 56 1.96 17.51 0.29
C THR A 56 1.87 16.05 0.73
N ALA A 57 1.82 15.79 2.04
CA ALA A 57 1.65 14.45 2.59
C ALA A 57 0.31 13.82 2.16
N MET A 58 -0.79 14.57 2.28
CA MET A 58 -2.12 14.11 1.86
C MET A 58 -2.20 13.86 0.35
N THR A 59 -1.69 14.78 -0.48
CA THR A 59 -1.74 14.60 -1.94
C THR A 59 -0.89 13.42 -2.39
N SER A 60 0.31 13.25 -1.81
CA SER A 60 1.18 12.10 -2.09
C SER A 60 0.53 10.78 -1.67
N TYR A 61 -0.12 10.75 -0.50
CA TYR A 61 -0.86 9.58 -0.03
C TYR A 61 -2.00 9.19 -0.98
N THR A 62 -2.85 10.15 -1.35
CA THR A 62 -3.99 9.92 -2.23
C THR A 62 -3.54 9.48 -3.61
N LEU A 63 -2.51 10.12 -4.18
CA LEU A 63 -1.93 9.73 -5.47
C LEU A 63 -1.31 8.33 -5.41
N ALA A 64 -0.58 8.01 -4.34
CA ALA A 64 0.02 6.69 -4.17
C ALA A 64 -1.05 5.59 -4.15
N ILE A 65 -2.13 5.78 -3.38
CA ILE A 65 -3.26 4.83 -3.38
C ILE A 65 -3.85 4.70 -4.78
N LEU A 66 -4.12 5.82 -5.46
CA LEU A 66 -4.77 5.81 -6.77
C LEU A 66 -3.94 5.03 -7.81
N VAL A 67 -2.62 5.25 -7.83
CA VAL A 67 -1.69 4.52 -8.72
C VAL A 67 -1.61 3.04 -8.34
N LEU A 68 -1.55 2.70 -7.05
CA LEU A 68 -1.53 1.31 -6.61
C LEU A 68 -2.84 0.59 -6.95
N VAL A 69 -4.01 1.24 -6.79
CA VAL A 69 -5.31 0.68 -7.24
C VAL A 69 -5.27 0.41 -8.74
N LEU A 70 -4.72 1.35 -9.52
CA LEU A 70 -4.58 1.17 -10.97
C LEU A 70 -3.70 -0.04 -11.29
N LEU A 71 -2.54 -0.17 -10.64
CA LEU A 71 -1.64 -1.33 -10.76
C LEU A 71 -2.29 -2.66 -10.36
N PHE A 72 -3.25 -2.63 -9.43
CA PHE A 72 -4.01 -3.82 -9.03
C PHE A 72 -5.10 -4.20 -10.05
N VAL A 73 -5.70 -3.21 -10.72
CA VAL A 73 -6.81 -3.42 -11.66
C VAL A 73 -6.33 -3.73 -13.08
N LEU A 74 -5.26 -3.09 -13.55
CA LEU A 74 -4.73 -3.25 -14.91
C LEU A 74 -4.40 -4.70 -15.31
N PRO A 75 -3.84 -5.55 -14.42
CA PRO A 75 -3.63 -6.97 -14.74
C PRO A 75 -4.92 -7.73 -15.02
N LYS A 76 -6.05 -7.33 -14.42
CA LYS A 76 -7.36 -7.96 -14.69
C LYS A 76 -7.86 -7.71 -16.12
N PHE A 77 -7.37 -6.65 -16.77
CA PHE A 77 -7.69 -6.31 -18.16
C PHE A 77 -6.67 -6.88 -19.16
N GLY A 78 -5.71 -7.71 -18.73
CA GLY A 78 -4.73 -8.34 -19.61
C GLY A 78 -3.62 -7.41 -20.12
N VAL A 79 -3.50 -6.20 -19.54
CA VAL A 79 -2.51 -5.19 -19.94
C VAL A 79 -1.12 -5.47 -19.35
N MET A 80 -1.06 -6.15 -18.20
CA MET A 80 0.18 -6.47 -17.49
C MET A 80 0.10 -7.79 -16.71
N PRO A 81 1.23 -8.46 -16.42
CA PRO A 81 1.28 -9.60 -15.52
C PRO A 81 0.92 -9.19 -14.08
N ALA A 82 0.28 -10.10 -13.35
CA ALA A 82 -0.11 -9.87 -11.96
C ALA A 82 1.12 -9.69 -11.06
N LEU A 83 1.18 -8.56 -10.36
CA LEU A 83 2.23 -8.29 -9.39
C LEU A 83 1.97 -9.05 -8.10
N ASN A 84 3.06 -9.59 -7.52
CA ASN A 84 2.99 -10.27 -6.25
C ASN A 84 2.86 -9.27 -5.08
N LEU A 85 2.33 -9.73 -3.96
CA LEU A 85 1.89 -8.91 -2.83
C LEU A 85 3.00 -7.99 -2.27
N THR A 86 4.25 -8.48 -2.24
CA THR A 86 5.44 -7.75 -1.77
C THR A 86 5.75 -6.49 -2.58
N TRP A 87 5.38 -6.46 -3.85
CA TRP A 87 5.73 -5.34 -4.73
C TRP A 87 4.84 -4.12 -4.52
N PHE A 88 3.60 -4.28 -4.06
CA PHE A 88 2.68 -3.16 -3.83
C PHE A 88 3.22 -2.17 -2.78
N THR A 89 3.80 -2.68 -1.70
CA THR A 89 4.39 -1.83 -0.65
C THR A 89 5.60 -1.07 -1.17
N PHE A 90 6.48 -1.74 -1.91
CA PHE A 90 7.69 -1.13 -2.48
C PHE A 90 7.33 -0.02 -3.49
N PHE A 91 6.43 -0.31 -4.43
CA PHE A 91 5.96 0.68 -5.38
C PHE A 91 5.25 1.85 -4.69
N GLY A 92 4.46 1.59 -3.65
CA GLY A 92 3.77 2.63 -2.88
C GLY A 92 4.72 3.67 -2.29
N VAL A 93 5.83 3.21 -1.71
CA VAL A 93 6.88 4.09 -1.18
C VAL A 93 7.53 4.89 -2.31
N VAL A 94 7.92 4.22 -3.41
CA VAL A 94 8.57 4.89 -4.56
C VAL A 94 7.67 5.96 -5.17
N ILE A 95 6.39 5.65 -5.41
CA ILE A 95 5.40 6.59 -5.95
C ILE A 95 5.20 7.76 -5.00
N SER A 96 5.12 7.52 -3.69
CA SER A 96 4.99 8.59 -2.70
C SER A 96 6.19 9.53 -2.76
N PHE A 97 7.42 9.00 -2.82
CA PHE A 97 8.62 9.82 -2.95
C PHE A 97 8.64 10.64 -4.24
N ILE A 98 8.27 10.04 -5.37
CA ILE A 98 8.20 10.75 -6.65
C ILE A 98 7.19 11.88 -6.60
N THR A 99 5.97 11.61 -6.11
CA THR A 99 4.90 12.61 -6.03
C THR A 99 5.26 13.75 -5.07
N ALA A 100 5.84 13.44 -3.91
CA ALA A 100 6.33 14.44 -2.97
C ALA A 100 7.47 15.28 -3.54
N PHE A 101 8.43 14.66 -4.23
CA PHE A 101 9.54 15.37 -4.88
C PHE A 101 9.02 16.34 -5.94
N VAL A 102 8.14 15.88 -6.83
CA VAL A 102 7.49 16.70 -7.87
C VAL A 102 6.73 17.87 -7.23
N MET A 103 5.92 17.61 -6.20
CA MET A 103 5.12 18.64 -5.54
C MET A 103 5.98 19.70 -4.85
N ILE A 104 7.08 19.28 -4.20
CA ILE A 104 8.01 20.21 -3.55
C ILE A 104 8.77 21.04 -4.59
N GLN A 105 9.14 20.45 -5.73
CA GLN A 105 9.80 21.16 -6.81
C GLN A 105 8.90 22.25 -7.42
N PHE A 106 7.62 21.96 -7.64
CA PHE A 106 6.65 22.96 -8.10
C PHE A 106 6.50 24.13 -7.11
N ARG A 107 6.52 23.86 -5.80
CA ARG A 107 6.43 24.92 -4.78
C ARG A 107 7.69 25.78 -4.69
N LYS A 108 8.87 25.24 -5.01
CA LYS A 108 10.13 26.00 -5.05
C LYS A 108 10.28 26.90 -6.28
N ALA A 109 9.53 26.63 -7.36
CA ALA A 109 9.59 27.36 -8.62
C ALA A 109 8.58 28.52 -8.72
N SER A 110 7.71 28.68 -7.72
CA SER A 110 6.76 29.79 -7.57
C SER A 110 7.20 30.73 -6.45
#